data_AF-A0A357ZA49-F1
#
_entry.id   AF-A0A357ZA49-F1
#
_cell.length_a   1.000
_cell.length_b   1.000
_cell.length_c   1.000
_cell.angle_alpha   90.00
_cell.angle_beta   90.00
_cell.angle_gamma   90.00
#
_symmetry.space_group_name_H-M   'P 1'
#
loop_
_entity.id
_entity.type
_entity.pdbx_description
1 polymer ?
#
loop_
_entity_poly.entity_id
_entity_poly.type
_entity_poly.pdbx_seq_one_letter_code
_entity_poly.pdbx_strand_id
1 'polypeptide(L)'
;MKNAKTGKSMLTTMIKSATLIIILFQSTVLLSQNDDNINSRDILYLTSGGKLIPQQAIMDIRHYTIALEVDMVKKSINGSTEVSLNLSKKTDTLLLDLIHLYAVTKVKVNNKPASFYQHDDKIFITNTTGFEIGNQKVLVEYNGIPPSRY
;
A
#
# COMPACT_ATOMS: atom_id res chain seq x y z
N MET A 1 42.93 33.70 41.18
CA MET A 1 43.12 32.32 40.69
C MET A 1 41.86 31.88 39.95
N LYS A 2 41.91 31.74 38.62
CA LYS A 2 40.73 31.54 37.75
C LYS A 2 40.30 30.06 37.70
N ASN A 3 38.97 29.89 37.66
CA ASN A 3 38.18 28.66 37.58
C ASN A 3 38.60 27.68 36.46
N ALA A 4 38.86 26.41 36.82
CA ALA A 4 39.18 25.33 35.88
C ALA A 4 38.27 24.07 36.01
N LYS A 5 37.12 24.15 36.70
CA LYS A 5 36.25 22.97 36.93
C LYS A 5 34.99 22.89 36.05
N THR A 6 34.61 23.95 35.33
CA THR A 6 33.31 24.02 34.65
C THR A 6 33.30 23.46 33.21
N GLY A 7 34.47 23.36 32.55
CA GLY A 7 34.56 22.95 31.13
C GLY A 7 34.46 21.44 30.86
N LYS A 8 34.95 20.58 31.78
CA LYS A 8 34.96 19.11 31.57
C LYS A 8 33.57 18.48 31.70
N SER A 9 32.70 19.02 32.58
CA SER A 9 31.36 18.49 32.83
C SER A 9 30.41 18.67 31.64
N MET A 10 30.45 19.86 31.01
CA MET A 10 29.60 20.17 29.86
C MET A 10 29.99 19.34 28.62
N LEU A 11 31.30 19.17 28.38
CA LEU A 11 31.81 18.35 27.27
C LEU A 11 31.42 16.87 27.41
N THR A 12 31.48 16.30 28.63
CA THR A 12 31.05 14.91 28.87
C THR A 12 29.55 14.70 28.71
N THR A 13 28.73 15.71 29.01
CA THR A 13 27.28 15.65 28.82
C THR A 13 26.93 15.74 27.33
N MET A 14 27.59 16.62 26.56
CA MET A 14 27.36 16.72 25.11
C MET A 14 27.80 15.47 24.34
N ILE A 15 28.90 14.81 24.75
CA ILE A 15 29.36 13.56 24.12
C ILE A 15 28.39 12.40 24.39
N LYS A 16 27.83 12.31 25.62
CA LYS A 16 26.81 11.29 25.97
C LYS A 16 25.48 11.51 25.26
N SER A 17 25.04 12.77 25.10
CA SER A 17 23.83 13.10 24.34
C SER A 17 23.99 12.82 22.84
N ALA A 18 25.18 13.05 22.27
CA ALA A 18 25.48 12.73 20.87
C ALA A 18 25.49 11.21 20.61
N THR A 19 25.96 10.39 21.55
CA THR A 19 25.93 8.93 21.42
C THR A 19 24.51 8.35 21.51
N LEU A 20 23.64 8.95 22.33
CA LEU A 20 22.24 8.53 22.45
C LEU A 20 21.42 8.80 21.16
N ILE A 21 21.71 9.90 20.45
CA ILE A 21 21.04 10.26 19.20
C ILE A 21 21.45 9.35 18.04
N ILE A 22 22.73 8.91 18.00
CA ILE A 22 23.21 7.98 16.97
C ILE A 22 22.59 6.59 17.14
N ILE A 23 22.35 6.13 18.37
CA ILE A 23 21.70 4.85 18.64
C ILE A 23 20.21 4.87 18.23
N LEU A 24 19.52 6.00 18.41
CA LEU A 24 18.13 6.19 17.96
C LEU A 24 17.99 6.25 16.43
N PHE A 25 19.03 6.69 15.71
CA PHE A 25 19.03 6.71 14.26
C PHE A 25 19.29 5.33 13.62
N GLN A 26 19.94 4.41 14.34
CA GLN A 26 20.16 3.04 13.87
C GLN A 26 18.94 2.13 14.07
N SER A 27 18.08 2.45 15.03
CA SER A 27 16.85 1.68 15.27
C SER A 27 15.78 1.87 14.20
N THR A 28 15.87 2.89 13.34
CA THR A 28 14.92 3.10 12.24
C THR A 28 15.28 2.33 10.97
N VAL A 29 16.48 1.73 10.90
CA VAL A 29 16.95 1.00 9.70
C VAL A 29 16.68 -0.52 9.80
N LEU A 30 16.21 -1.03 10.95
CA LEU A 30 16.04 -2.48 11.19
C LEU A 30 14.63 -3.04 10.93
N LEU A 31 13.76 -2.33 10.20
CA LEU A 31 12.49 -2.88 9.74
C LEU A 31 12.43 -2.93 8.20
N SER A 32 13.46 -3.53 7.58
CA SER A 32 13.28 -4.13 6.26
C SER A 32 12.96 -5.61 6.48
N GLN A 33 11.72 -5.90 6.86
CA GLN A 33 11.21 -7.27 6.96
C GLN A 33 10.96 -7.81 5.55
N ASN A 34 12.00 -8.34 4.90
CA ASN A 34 11.80 -9.38 3.89
C ASN A 34 11.67 -10.70 4.63
N ASP A 35 10.51 -10.90 5.28
CA ASP A 35 10.14 -12.21 5.78
C ASP A 35 9.59 -13.01 4.60
N ASP A 36 10.49 -13.61 3.83
CA ASP A 36 10.19 -14.45 2.66
C ASP A 36 9.69 -15.85 3.08
N ASN A 37 9.02 -15.96 4.24
CA ASN A 37 8.39 -17.20 4.64
C ASN A 37 7.25 -17.51 3.66
N ILE A 38 7.49 -18.50 2.80
CA ILE A 38 6.56 -18.96 1.76
C ILE A 38 5.18 -19.28 2.35
N ASN A 39 5.11 -19.79 3.59
CA ASN A 39 3.85 -20.12 4.27
C ASN A 39 3.05 -18.88 4.69
N SER A 40 3.67 -17.70 4.84
CA SER A 40 2.98 -16.45 5.18
C SER A 40 2.30 -15.79 3.98
N ARG A 41 2.51 -16.32 2.77
CA ARG A 41 1.95 -15.80 1.51
C ARG A 41 0.89 -16.73 0.91
N ASP A 42 0.40 -17.68 1.69
CA ASP A 42 -0.65 -18.61 1.28
C ASP A 42 -2.02 -17.92 1.25
N ILE A 43 -2.68 -18.04 0.10
CA ILE A 43 -3.98 -17.42 -0.18
C ILE A 43 -5.05 -18.46 -0.49
N LEU A 44 -4.93 -19.68 0.05
CA LEU A 44 -5.86 -20.79 -0.19
C LEU A 44 -7.30 -20.48 0.22
N TYR A 45 -7.49 -19.52 1.12
CA TYR A 45 -8.80 -19.04 1.55
C TYR A 45 -9.49 -18.11 0.53
N LEU A 46 -8.74 -17.59 -0.46
CA LEU A 46 -9.31 -16.73 -1.50
C LEU A 46 -10.15 -17.56 -2.45
N THR A 47 -11.45 -17.25 -2.46
CA THR A 47 -12.43 -17.83 -3.38
C THR A 47 -12.89 -16.79 -4.39
N SER A 48 -13.16 -17.23 -5.62
CA SER A 48 -13.74 -16.41 -6.68
C SER A 48 -15.21 -16.81 -6.91
N GLY A 49 -16.05 -15.85 -7.29
CA GLY A 49 -17.43 -16.12 -7.69
C GLY A 49 -18.47 -16.18 -6.56
N GLY A 50 -18.15 -15.68 -5.36
CA GLY A 50 -19.11 -15.52 -4.27
C GLY A 50 -20.17 -14.44 -4.55
N LYS A 51 -21.19 -14.37 -3.69
CA LYS A 51 -22.22 -13.32 -3.76
C LYS A 51 -21.57 -11.94 -3.64
N LEU A 52 -21.83 -11.06 -4.61
CA LEU A 52 -21.35 -9.69 -4.57
C LEU A 52 -21.90 -8.95 -3.35
N ILE A 53 -21.02 -8.23 -2.65
CA ILE A 53 -21.43 -7.29 -1.61
C ILE A 53 -22.10 -6.07 -2.23
N PRO A 54 -22.96 -5.34 -1.49
CA PRO A 54 -23.74 -4.22 -2.04
C PRO A 54 -22.90 -3.17 -2.77
N GLN A 55 -21.70 -2.87 -2.29
CA GLN A 55 -20.77 -1.92 -2.91
C GLN A 55 -20.25 -2.42 -4.27
N GLN A 56 -20.03 -3.72 -4.42
CA GLN A 56 -19.61 -4.31 -5.70
C GLN A 56 -20.80 -4.48 -6.66
N ALA A 57 -21.99 -4.76 -6.13
CA ALA A 57 -23.20 -4.98 -6.93
C ALA A 57 -23.63 -3.75 -7.73
N ILE A 58 -23.18 -2.55 -7.36
CA ILE A 58 -23.45 -1.31 -8.12
C ILE A 58 -22.41 -1.02 -9.20
N MET A 59 -21.33 -1.80 -9.28
CA MET A 59 -20.25 -1.64 -10.25
C MET A 59 -20.31 -2.74 -11.32
N ASP A 60 -20.62 -2.35 -12.56
CA ASP A 60 -20.53 -3.25 -13.72
C ASP A 60 -19.14 -3.12 -14.36
N ILE A 61 -18.25 -4.08 -14.09
CA ILE A 61 -16.89 -4.06 -14.64
C ILE A 61 -16.90 -4.41 -16.13
N ARG A 62 -16.32 -3.54 -16.95
CA ARG A 62 -16.33 -3.63 -18.42
C ARG A 62 -15.01 -4.16 -18.98
N HIS A 63 -13.89 -3.69 -18.46
CA HIS A 63 -12.57 -4.03 -18.99
C HIS A 63 -11.49 -3.86 -17.93
N TYR A 64 -10.50 -4.75 -17.97
CA TYR A 64 -9.25 -4.62 -17.23
C TYR A 64 -8.11 -4.49 -18.23
N THR A 65 -7.31 -3.44 -18.09
CA THR A 65 -6.00 -3.33 -18.72
C THR A 65 -4.95 -3.52 -17.64
N ILE A 66 -4.07 -4.50 -17.81
CA ILE A 66 -3.01 -4.81 -16.83
C ILE A 66 -1.67 -4.65 -17.52
N ALA A 67 -0.78 -3.86 -16.93
CA ALA A 67 0.61 -3.73 -17.34
C ALA A 67 1.49 -4.19 -16.17
N LEU A 68 2.41 -5.13 -16.43
CA LEU A 68 3.29 -5.71 -15.43
C LEU A 68 4.74 -5.64 -15.89
N GLU A 69 5.60 -5.20 -15.00
CA GLU A 69 7.03 -5.39 -15.04
C GLU A 69 7.39 -6.52 -14.07
N VAL A 70 8.15 -7.51 -14.55
CA VAL A 70 8.51 -8.71 -13.78
C VAL A 70 10.01 -8.73 -13.53
N ASP A 71 10.40 -8.71 -12.25
CA ASP A 71 11.78 -8.96 -11.83
C ASP A 71 11.89 -10.43 -11.39
N MET A 72 12.47 -11.26 -12.27
CA MET A 72 12.63 -12.69 -12.00
C MET A 72 13.64 -13.01 -10.88
N VAL A 73 14.62 -12.13 -10.66
CA VAL A 73 15.65 -12.33 -9.63
C VAL A 73 15.04 -12.08 -8.25
N LYS A 74 14.28 -10.98 -8.12
CA LYS A 74 13.58 -10.63 -6.88
C LYS A 74 12.23 -11.32 -6.72
N LYS A 75 11.76 -12.03 -7.75
CA LYS A 75 10.43 -12.65 -7.81
C LYS A 75 9.31 -11.64 -7.51
N SER A 76 9.48 -10.40 -7.94
CA SER A 76 8.56 -9.30 -7.66
C SER A 76 7.97 -8.73 -8.94
N ILE A 77 6.81 -8.09 -8.80
CA ILE A 77 6.18 -7.33 -9.87
C ILE A 77 6.03 -5.85 -9.48
N ASN A 78 6.18 -4.97 -10.46
CA ASN A 78 5.61 -3.63 -10.45
C ASN A 78 4.50 -3.61 -11.49
N GLY A 79 3.30 -3.17 -11.11
CA GLY A 79 2.12 -3.30 -11.95
C GLY A 79 1.23 -2.08 -11.91
N SER A 80 0.45 -1.93 -12.97
CA SER A 80 -0.69 -1.04 -13.00
C SER A 80 -1.89 -1.74 -13.60
N THR A 81 -3.04 -1.62 -12.94
CA THR A 81 -4.32 -2.10 -13.45
C THR A 81 -5.25 -0.92 -13.67
N GLU A 82 -5.72 -0.74 -14.90
CA GLU A 82 -6.82 0.15 -15.23
C GLU A 82 -8.12 -0.66 -15.33
N VAL A 83 -9.09 -0.31 -14.49
CA VAL A 83 -10.43 -0.89 -14.46
C VAL A 83 -11.40 0.10 -15.06
N SER A 84 -11.99 -0.27 -16.18
CA SER A 84 -13.14 0.45 -16.74
C SER A 84 -14.41 -0.19 -16.23
N LEU A 85 -15.28 0.59 -15.60
CA LEU A 85 -16.55 0.14 -15.03
C LEU A 85 -17.69 1.12 -15.30
N ASN A 86 -18.91 0.67 -15.12
CA ASN A 86 -20.11 1.51 -15.14
C ASN A 86 -20.79 1.45 -13.77
N LEU A 87 -20.98 2.60 -13.14
CA LEU A 87 -21.72 2.73 -11.89
C LEU A 87 -23.21 2.86 -12.17
N SER A 88 -23.99 1.95 -11.59
CA SER A 88 -25.46 2.01 -11.63
C SER A 88 -26.06 3.01 -10.62
N LYS A 89 -25.28 3.40 -9.60
CA LYS A 89 -25.69 4.34 -8.53
C LYS A 89 -24.51 5.20 -8.10
N LYS A 90 -24.80 6.41 -7.65
CA LYS A 90 -23.81 7.28 -7.00
C LYS A 90 -23.33 6.63 -5.70
N THR A 91 -22.03 6.73 -5.43
CA THR A 91 -21.38 6.14 -4.24
C THR A 91 -20.19 7.01 -3.81
N ASP A 92 -19.81 6.98 -2.54
CA ASP A 92 -18.58 7.63 -2.06
C ASP A 92 -17.35 6.72 -2.17
N THR A 93 -17.57 5.43 -2.44
CA THR A 93 -16.54 4.40 -2.37
C THR A 93 -16.64 3.45 -3.56
N LEU A 94 -15.52 3.21 -4.22
CA LEU A 94 -15.31 2.09 -5.16
C LEU A 94 -14.48 1.02 -4.47
N LEU A 95 -14.82 -0.24 -4.69
CA LEU A 95 -14.18 -1.37 -3.99
C LEU A 95 -13.66 -2.38 -5.00
N LEU A 96 -12.36 -2.60 -5.04
CA LEU A 96 -11.74 -3.62 -5.88
C LEU A 96 -11.09 -4.68 -5.01
N ASP A 97 -11.13 -5.93 -5.45
CA ASP A 97 -10.39 -6.99 -4.80
C ASP A 97 -8.91 -6.86 -5.19
N LEU A 98 -8.05 -6.80 -4.19
CA LEU A 98 -6.61 -6.74 -4.34
C LEU A 98 -5.99 -7.38 -3.11
N ILE A 99 -5.29 -8.49 -3.30
CA ILE A 99 -4.67 -9.23 -2.20
C ILE A 99 -3.76 -8.32 -1.37
N HIS A 100 -3.79 -8.49 -0.06
CA HIS A 100 -3.04 -7.65 0.89
C HIS A 100 -1.52 -7.73 0.72
N LEU A 101 -1.04 -8.70 -0.05
CA LEU A 101 0.37 -8.93 -0.36
C LEU A 101 0.99 -7.89 -1.32
N TYR A 102 0.17 -7.10 -2.00
CA TYR A 102 0.62 -6.01 -2.86
C TYR A 102 0.47 -4.66 -2.16
N ALA A 103 1.51 -3.84 -2.22
CA ALA A 103 1.47 -2.46 -1.77
C ALA A 103 0.94 -1.57 -2.89
N VAL A 104 -0.11 -0.80 -2.63
CA VAL A 104 -0.64 0.18 -3.58
C VAL A 104 0.10 1.51 -3.40
N THR A 105 0.68 2.02 -4.47
CA THR A 105 1.48 3.25 -4.46
C THR A 105 0.73 4.45 -5.02
N LYS A 106 -0.23 4.22 -5.92
CA LYS A 106 -1.02 5.27 -6.53
C LYS A 106 -2.39 4.78 -6.96
N VAL A 107 -3.41 5.63 -6.77
CA VAL A 107 -4.73 5.44 -7.36
C VAL A 107 -5.18 6.71 -8.07
N LYS A 108 -5.79 6.53 -9.25
CA LYS A 108 -6.51 7.61 -9.95
C LYS A 108 -7.90 7.14 -10.34
N VAL A 109 -8.86 8.06 -10.32
CA VAL A 109 -10.18 7.87 -10.93
C VAL A 109 -10.37 8.97 -11.98
N ASN A 110 -10.70 8.58 -13.21
CA ASN A 110 -10.84 9.47 -14.36
C ASN A 110 -9.61 10.40 -14.52
N ASN A 111 -8.43 9.79 -14.42
CA ASN A 111 -7.12 10.45 -14.50
C ASN A 111 -6.81 11.49 -13.41
N LYS A 112 -7.63 11.57 -12.35
CA LYS A 112 -7.40 12.43 -11.17
C LYS A 112 -6.96 11.58 -9.97
N PRO A 113 -6.00 12.03 -9.15
CA PRO A 113 -5.65 11.33 -7.92
C PRO A 113 -6.88 11.10 -7.03
N ALA A 114 -6.97 9.92 -6.43
CA ALA A 114 -8.06 9.57 -5.51
C ALA A 114 -7.49 9.05 -4.19
N SER A 115 -8.19 9.33 -3.10
CA SER A 115 -7.87 8.75 -1.80
C SER A 115 -8.20 7.27 -1.80
N PHE A 116 -7.39 6.47 -1.10
CA PHE A 116 -7.64 5.04 -0.96
C PHE A 116 -7.08 4.51 0.35
N TYR A 117 -7.57 3.34 0.75
CA TYR A 117 -6.96 2.53 1.78
C TYR A 117 -7.11 1.04 1.42
N GLN A 118 -6.19 0.22 1.92
CA GLN A 118 -6.27 -1.23 1.82
C GLN A 118 -6.76 -1.80 3.15
N HIS A 119 -7.66 -2.78 3.08
CA HIS A 119 -8.10 -3.53 4.24
C HIS A 119 -8.47 -4.94 3.79
N ASP A 120 -7.88 -5.93 4.44
CA ASP A 120 -7.89 -7.33 4.00
C ASP A 120 -7.47 -7.42 2.52
N ASP A 121 -8.09 -8.30 1.74
CA ASP A 121 -7.80 -8.48 0.32
C ASP A 121 -8.59 -7.53 -0.60
N LYS A 122 -8.74 -6.27 -0.15
CA LYS A 122 -9.51 -5.24 -0.83
C LYS A 122 -8.83 -3.88 -0.79
N ILE A 123 -9.08 -3.11 -1.83
CA ILE A 123 -8.79 -1.68 -1.88
C ILE A 123 -10.10 -0.90 -1.94
N PHE A 124 -10.21 0.10 -1.07
CA PHE A 124 -11.31 1.03 -0.98
C PHE A 124 -10.85 2.38 -1.50
N ILE A 125 -11.51 2.91 -2.51
CA ILE A 125 -11.16 4.15 -3.17
C ILE A 125 -12.26 5.15 -2.87
N THR A 126 -11.93 6.24 -2.17
CA THR A 126 -12.91 7.15 -1.57
C THR A 126 -12.86 8.53 -2.19
N ASN A 127 -14.02 9.17 -2.26
CA ASN A 127 -14.17 10.56 -2.66
C ASN A 127 -15.30 11.21 -1.86
N THR A 128 -14.99 12.30 -1.15
CA THR A 128 -15.97 13.04 -0.32
C THR A 128 -17.12 13.64 -1.14
N THR A 129 -16.89 13.96 -2.41
CA THR A 129 -17.93 14.45 -3.34
C THR A 129 -18.74 13.33 -3.99
N GLY A 130 -18.27 12.09 -3.86
CA GLY A 130 -18.81 10.90 -4.49
C GLY A 130 -18.34 10.69 -5.94
N PHE A 131 -18.63 9.50 -6.44
CA PHE A 131 -18.50 9.07 -7.82
C PHE A 131 -19.87 9.04 -8.47
N GLU A 132 -20.01 9.72 -9.60
CA GLU A 132 -21.27 9.84 -10.32
C GLU A 132 -21.66 8.54 -11.03
N ILE A 133 -22.95 8.38 -11.29
CA ILE A 133 -23.49 7.30 -12.13
C ILE A 133 -22.82 7.37 -13.51
N GLY A 134 -22.59 6.21 -14.12
CA GLY A 134 -21.99 6.12 -15.46
C GLY A 134 -20.56 5.60 -15.45
N ASN A 135 -19.84 5.89 -16.53
CA ASN A 135 -18.51 5.34 -16.75
C ASN A 135 -17.49 5.91 -15.76
N GLN A 136 -16.73 5.00 -15.15
CA GLN A 136 -15.58 5.31 -14.30
C GLN A 136 -14.37 4.54 -14.80
N LYS A 137 -13.21 5.19 -14.75
CA LYS A 137 -11.92 4.60 -15.09
C LYS A 137 -10.99 4.70 -13.90
N VAL A 138 -10.67 3.57 -13.29
CA VAL A 138 -9.86 3.48 -12.08
C VAL A 138 -8.50 2.92 -12.44
N LEU A 139 -7.43 3.68 -12.18
CA LEU A 139 -6.05 3.19 -12.28
C LEU A 139 -5.52 2.89 -10.87
N VAL A 140 -4.97 1.70 -10.68
CA VAL A 140 -4.28 1.29 -9.46
C VAL A 140 -2.86 0.87 -9.81
N GLU A 141 -1.85 1.56 -9.28
CA GLU A 141 -0.45 1.16 -9.36
C GLU A 141 -0.06 0.43 -8.07
N TYR A 142 0.56 -0.73 -8.21
CA TYR A 142 0.92 -1.59 -7.09
C TYR A 142 2.22 -2.34 -7.34
N ASN A 143 2.86 -2.79 -6.27
CA ASN A 143 4.06 -3.60 -6.35
C ASN A 143 4.12 -4.63 -5.23
N GLY A 144 4.89 -5.69 -5.44
CA GLY A 144 5.13 -6.71 -4.43
C GLY A 144 5.50 -8.06 -5.02
N ILE A 145 5.64 -9.04 -4.13
CA ILE A 145 5.92 -10.42 -4.50
C ILE A 145 4.59 -11.14 -4.70
N PRO A 146 4.33 -11.79 -5.85
CA PRO A 146 3.10 -12.57 -6.01
C PRO A 146 2.93 -13.65 -4.92
N PRO A 147 1.70 -14.08 -4.62
CA PRO A 147 1.45 -15.15 -3.68
C PRO A 147 2.06 -16.46 -4.17
N SER A 148 2.52 -17.27 -3.22
CA SER A 148 2.95 -18.63 -3.46
C SER A 148 1.71 -19.55 -3.57
N ARG A 149 1.79 -20.58 -4.41
CA ARG A 149 0.86 -21.72 -4.36
C ARG A 149 1.67 -23.00 -4.20
N TYR A 150 1.98 -23.36 -2.96
CA TYR A 150 2.62 -24.63 -2.64
C TYR A 150 2.13 -25.17 -1.31
#